data_AF-A0A926A7J1-F1
#
_entry.id   AF-A0A926A7J1-F1
#
_cell.length_a   1.000
_cell.length_b   1.000
_cell.length_c   1.000
_cell.angle_alpha   90.00
_cell.angle_beta   90.00
_cell.angle_gamma   90.00
#
_symmetry.space_group_name_H-M   'P 1'
#
loop_
_entity.id
_entity.type
_entity.pdbx_description
1 polymer ?
#
loop_
_entity_poly.entity_id
_entity_poly.type
_entity_poly.pdbx_seq_one_letter_code
_entity_poly.pdbx_strand_id
1 'polypeptide(L)'
;MQGYLSLVLHAHLPFVRHPEHPKFLEENWLFEAITETYIPLLQTMERWERDGMATRLTLTLTPTLCAMLLDPLLQARYERHLNELIELAEKEVHRTHWDKPFNELAEMYHRRFLAIRETHAACGKNLVAAFARFQELGTLEIITCAATHALLPLLAGHPPSVRAQIMVARDHYRSCFGRDPRGIWLPECAYVDGVEKVLQEANIRWFITDTHGVLHANPRPRYGVFAPI
;
A
#
# COMPACT_ATOMS: atom_id res chain seq x y z
N MET A 1 -21.42 -25.01 5.64
CA MET A 1 -21.54 -23.58 5.99
C MET A 1 -20.42 -22.86 5.26
N GLN A 2 -20.71 -21.79 4.52
CA GLN A 2 -19.67 -20.98 3.87
C GLN A 2 -19.01 -20.10 4.95
N GLY A 3 -17.68 -20.03 4.95
CA GLY A 3 -16.90 -19.15 5.83
C GLY A 3 -16.61 -17.81 5.17
N TYR A 4 -15.97 -16.90 5.91
CA TYR A 4 -15.46 -15.64 5.39
C TYR A 4 -13.94 -15.73 5.23
N LEU A 5 -13.42 -15.20 4.12
CA LEU A 5 -11.99 -14.99 3.90
C LEU A 5 -11.75 -13.49 3.75
N SER A 6 -10.84 -12.94 4.54
CA SER A 6 -10.39 -11.55 4.41
C SER A 6 -8.90 -11.55 4.11
N LEU A 7 -8.52 -11.06 2.93
CA LEU A 7 -7.13 -10.80 2.59
C LEU A 7 -6.82 -9.35 2.90
N VAL A 8 -5.79 -9.15 3.72
CA VAL A 8 -5.29 -7.82 4.10
C VAL A 8 -3.88 -7.65 3.57
N LEU A 9 -3.71 -6.76 2.60
CA LEU A 9 -2.39 -6.42 2.05
C LEU A 9 -1.86 -5.19 2.78
N HIS A 10 -0.64 -5.29 3.33
CA HIS A 10 0.00 -4.16 3.99
C HIS A 10 1.03 -3.50 3.05
N ALA A 11 0.69 -2.34 2.47
CA ALA A 11 1.60 -1.59 1.60
C ALA A 11 2.25 -0.44 2.38
N HIS A 12 3.56 -0.53 2.55
CA HIS A 12 4.37 0.44 3.29
C HIS A 12 5.73 0.63 2.63
N LEU A 13 6.20 1.88 2.61
CA LEU A 13 7.60 2.22 2.44
C LEU A 13 7.96 3.35 3.42
N PRO A 14 9.19 3.37 3.98
CA PRO A 14 9.67 4.50 4.75
C PRO A 14 9.71 5.75 3.87
N PHE A 15 9.61 6.93 4.48
CA PHE A 15 9.63 8.17 3.72
C PHE A 15 11.04 8.45 3.17
N VAL A 16 11.21 8.32 1.86
CA VAL A 16 12.46 8.57 1.13
C VAL A 16 12.19 9.61 0.05
N ARG A 17 12.83 10.77 0.18
CA ARG A 17 12.69 11.88 -0.76
C ARG A 17 13.91 12.79 -0.66
N HIS A 18 14.79 12.74 -1.66
CA HIS A 18 16.05 13.47 -1.68
C HIS A 18 16.09 14.46 -2.85
N PRO A 19 15.45 15.65 -2.72
CA PRO A 19 15.46 16.68 -3.76
C PRO A 19 16.85 17.24 -4.07
N GLU A 20 17.78 17.16 -3.13
CA GLU A 20 19.16 17.62 -3.24
C GLU A 20 20.01 16.80 -4.23
N HIS A 21 19.58 15.56 -4.56
CA HIS A 21 20.27 14.68 -5.49
C HIS A 21 19.42 14.43 -6.73
N PRO A 22 19.98 14.45 -7.96
CA PRO A 22 19.21 14.22 -9.18
C PRO A 22 18.75 12.76 -9.36
N LYS A 23 19.50 11.81 -8.79
CA LYS A 23 19.16 10.39 -8.65
C LYS A 23 19.60 9.94 -7.25
N PHE A 24 18.79 9.13 -6.58
CA PHE A 24 19.08 8.57 -5.26
C PHE A 24 18.65 7.11 -5.23
N LEU A 25 19.47 6.22 -4.68
CA LEU A 25 19.30 4.78 -4.84
C LEU A 25 18.03 4.28 -4.13
N GLU A 26 17.78 4.78 -2.94
CA GLU A 26 16.69 4.36 -2.06
C GLU A 26 15.31 4.79 -2.60
N GLU A 27 15.26 5.77 -3.51
CA GLU A 27 14.02 6.13 -4.22
C GLU A 27 13.59 5.02 -5.19
N ASN A 28 14.51 4.16 -5.65
CA ASN A 28 14.18 3.04 -6.53
C ASN A 28 13.23 2.05 -5.86
N TRP A 29 13.25 1.90 -4.53
CA TRP A 29 12.29 1.04 -3.82
C TRP A 29 10.84 1.46 -4.10
N LEU A 30 10.57 2.76 -4.18
CA LEU A 30 9.26 3.27 -4.55
C LEU A 30 8.94 2.95 -6.01
N PHE A 31 9.89 3.15 -6.92
CA PHE A 31 9.68 2.95 -8.36
C PHE A 31 9.45 1.47 -8.70
N GLU A 32 10.20 0.58 -8.08
CA GLU A 32 10.03 -0.87 -8.16
C GLU A 32 8.68 -1.28 -7.59
N ALA A 33 8.29 -0.77 -6.40
CA ALA A 33 7.00 -1.09 -5.80
C ALA A 33 5.81 -0.62 -6.67
N ILE A 34 5.91 0.57 -7.28
CA ILE A 34 4.89 1.06 -8.21
C ILE A 34 4.78 0.14 -9.43
N THR A 35 5.91 -0.21 -10.05
CA THR A 35 5.99 -1.00 -11.30
C THR A 35 5.58 -2.45 -11.10
N GLU A 36 6.05 -3.06 -10.01
CA GLU A 36 5.93 -4.50 -9.79
C GLU A 36 4.73 -4.89 -8.94
N THR A 37 4.19 -3.96 -8.13
CA THR A 37 3.10 -4.25 -7.20
C THR A 37 1.88 -3.37 -7.40
N TYR A 38 2.00 -2.05 -7.25
CA TYR A 38 0.82 -1.19 -7.12
C TYR A 38 0.02 -1.04 -8.42
N ILE A 39 0.68 -0.78 -9.55
CA ILE A 39 0.01 -0.72 -10.85
C ILE A 39 -0.53 -2.10 -11.26
N PRO A 40 0.24 -3.20 -11.15
CA PRO A 40 -0.29 -4.54 -11.42
C PRO A 40 -1.50 -4.93 -10.55
N LEU A 41 -1.55 -4.48 -9.29
CA LEU A 41 -2.71 -4.67 -8.41
C LEU A 41 -3.92 -3.89 -8.94
N LEU A 42 -3.77 -2.62 -9.31
CA LEU A 42 -4.83 -1.83 -9.95
C LEU A 42 -5.36 -2.52 -11.22
N GLN A 43 -4.48 -2.93 -12.13
CA GLN A 43 -4.85 -3.64 -13.35
C GLN A 43 -5.63 -4.93 -13.05
N THR A 44 -5.29 -5.63 -11.96
CA THR A 44 -6.02 -6.83 -11.52
C THR A 44 -7.42 -6.49 -11.05
N MET A 45 -7.58 -5.42 -10.28
CA MET A 45 -8.88 -4.95 -9.80
C MET A 45 -9.75 -4.41 -10.94
N GLU A 46 -9.17 -3.75 -11.94
CA GLU A 46 -9.87 -3.33 -13.16
C GLU A 46 -10.40 -4.52 -13.97
N ARG A 47 -9.62 -5.62 -14.05
CA ARG A 47 -10.10 -6.87 -14.66
C ARG A 47 -11.26 -7.48 -13.87
N TRP A 48 -11.18 -7.52 -12.54
CA TRP A 48 -12.28 -8.02 -11.71
C TRP A 48 -13.56 -7.20 -11.89
N GLU A 49 -13.45 -5.88 -11.96
CA GLU A 49 -14.58 -4.98 -12.24
C GLU A 49 -15.19 -5.27 -13.61
N ARG A 50 -14.37 -5.35 -14.67
CA ARG A 50 -14.81 -5.66 -16.03
C ARG A 50 -15.49 -7.03 -16.13
N ASP A 51 -14.98 -8.02 -15.41
CA ASP A 51 -15.47 -9.39 -15.44
C ASP A 51 -16.65 -9.59 -14.45
N GLY A 52 -17.11 -8.54 -13.77
CA GLY A 52 -18.29 -8.56 -12.88
C GLY A 52 -18.07 -9.35 -11.58
N MET A 53 -16.83 -9.48 -11.11
CA MET A 53 -16.50 -10.27 -9.93
C MET A 53 -16.83 -9.54 -8.61
N ALA A 54 -17.55 -10.21 -7.72
CA ALA A 54 -17.87 -9.71 -6.39
C ALA A 54 -16.76 -10.02 -5.37
N THR A 55 -15.56 -9.46 -5.57
CA THR A 55 -14.40 -9.64 -4.68
C THR A 55 -14.23 -8.46 -3.73
N ARG A 56 -13.75 -8.73 -2.51
CA ARG A 56 -13.38 -7.72 -1.53
C ARG A 56 -11.96 -7.93 -1.04
N LEU A 57 -11.23 -6.83 -0.92
CA LEU A 57 -9.87 -6.81 -0.41
C LEU A 57 -9.73 -5.68 0.61
N THR A 58 -8.85 -5.86 1.60
CA THR A 58 -8.39 -4.76 2.45
C THR A 58 -6.95 -4.43 2.10
N LEU A 59 -6.64 -3.15 1.93
CA LEU A 59 -5.30 -2.65 1.66
C LEU A 59 -4.93 -1.56 2.67
N THR A 60 -3.80 -1.70 3.34
CA THR A 60 -3.20 -0.59 4.07
C THR A 60 -2.41 0.27 3.09
N LEU A 61 -2.65 1.58 3.09
CA LEU A 61 -1.75 2.56 2.49
C LEU A 61 -1.21 3.45 3.61
N THR A 62 0.07 3.30 3.95
CA THR A 62 0.65 4.05 5.07
C THR A 62 0.78 5.54 4.74
N PRO A 63 0.71 6.44 5.74
CA PRO A 63 0.81 7.87 5.49
C PRO A 63 2.11 8.28 4.77
N THR A 64 3.25 7.67 5.12
CA THR A 64 4.52 7.88 4.40
C THR A 64 4.44 7.49 2.91
N LEU A 65 3.76 6.38 2.59
CA LEU A 65 3.61 5.91 1.23
C LEU A 65 2.68 6.82 0.44
N CYS A 66 1.53 7.21 1.00
CA CYS A 66 0.63 8.18 0.37
C CYS A 66 1.35 9.51 0.08
N ALA A 67 2.10 10.03 1.04
CA ALA A 67 2.87 11.26 0.87
C ALA A 67 3.87 11.16 -0.29
N MET A 68 4.54 10.01 -0.46
CA MET A 68 5.47 9.80 -1.57
C MET A 68 4.77 9.60 -2.92
N LEU A 69 3.67 8.84 -2.96
CA LEU A 69 2.90 8.60 -4.18
C LEU A 69 2.24 9.87 -4.74
N LEU A 70 1.94 10.85 -3.86
CA LEU A 70 1.36 12.14 -4.21
C LEU A 70 2.40 13.23 -4.49
N ASP A 71 3.70 12.97 -4.25
CA ASP A 71 4.73 13.98 -4.42
C ASP A 71 5.10 14.18 -5.91
N PRO A 72 4.97 15.40 -6.46
CA PRO A 72 5.21 15.64 -7.89
C PRO A 72 6.66 15.39 -8.34
N LEU A 73 7.64 15.57 -7.45
CA LEU A 73 9.04 15.31 -7.76
C LEU A 73 9.26 13.80 -7.93
N LEU A 74 8.75 12.99 -7.01
CA LEU A 74 8.85 11.53 -7.07
C LEU A 74 8.06 10.95 -8.25
N GLN A 75 6.87 11.50 -8.57
CA GLN A 75 6.13 11.12 -9.77
C GLN A 75 6.93 11.37 -11.05
N ALA A 76 7.55 12.55 -11.19
CA ALA A 76 8.37 12.88 -12.36
C ALA A 76 9.63 11.99 -12.47
N ARG A 77 10.23 11.62 -11.33
CA ARG A 77 11.37 10.69 -11.29
C ARG A 77 10.95 9.27 -11.65
N TYR A 78 9.79 8.81 -11.17
CA TYR A 78 9.22 7.52 -11.53
C TYR A 78 8.98 7.41 -13.04
N GLU A 79 8.40 8.44 -13.66
CA GLU A 79 8.18 8.44 -15.12
C GLU A 79 9.48 8.34 -15.91
N ARG A 80 10.53 9.04 -15.46
CA ARG A 80 11.86 8.93 -16.06
C ARG A 80 12.40 7.51 -15.92
N HIS A 81 12.33 6.95 -14.72
CA HIS A 81 12.77 5.58 -14.45
C HIS A 81 12.03 4.56 -15.34
N LEU A 82 10.71 4.66 -15.44
CA LEU A 82 9.91 3.77 -16.28
C LEU A 82 10.28 3.89 -17.77
N ASN A 83 10.53 5.11 -18.26
CA ASN A 83 10.99 5.30 -19.65
C ASN A 83 12.40 4.74 -19.87
N GLU A 84 13.32 4.89 -18.91
CA GLU A 84 14.65 4.27 -18.95
C GLU A 84 14.53 2.72 -19.02
N LEU A 85 13.60 2.11 -18.27
CA LEU A 85 13.32 0.67 -18.33
C LEU A 85 12.73 0.23 -19.68
N ILE A 86 11.82 1.02 -20.26
CA ILE A 86 11.25 0.74 -21.59
C ILE A 86 12.35 0.78 -22.65
N GLU A 87 13.20 1.81 -22.64
CA GLU A 87 14.33 1.92 -23.56
C GLU A 87 15.31 0.75 -23.40
N LEU A 88 15.59 0.33 -22.16
CA LEU A 88 16.42 -0.85 -21.89
C LEU A 88 15.77 -2.12 -22.44
N ALA A 89 14.47 -2.31 -22.24
CA ALA A 89 13.74 -3.47 -22.75
C ALA A 89 13.76 -3.52 -24.29
N GLU A 90 13.63 -2.38 -24.97
CA GLU A 90 13.76 -2.29 -26.44
C GLU A 90 15.15 -2.72 -26.93
N LYS A 91 16.19 -2.24 -26.25
CA LYS A 91 17.58 -2.64 -26.52
C LYS A 91 17.79 -4.13 -26.27
N GLU A 92 17.19 -4.69 -25.23
CA GLU A 92 17.26 -6.11 -24.92
C GLU A 92 16.53 -6.98 -25.95
N VAL A 93 15.36 -6.56 -26.44
CA VAL A 93 14.66 -7.21 -27.56
C VAL A 93 15.58 -7.25 -28.78
N HIS A 94 16.22 -6.14 -29.13
CA HIS A 94 17.17 -6.12 -30.24
C HIS A 94 18.41 -6.99 -29.98
N ARG A 95 19.02 -6.91 -28.80
CA ARG A 95 20.24 -7.66 -28.44
C ARG A 95 20.01 -9.18 -28.48
N THR A 96 18.83 -9.63 -28.06
CA THR A 96 18.47 -11.05 -27.90
C THR A 96 17.83 -11.67 -29.14
N HIS A 97 17.68 -10.96 -30.26
CA HIS A 97 16.94 -11.45 -31.44
C HIS A 97 17.38 -12.81 -32.02
N TRP A 98 18.63 -13.24 -31.79
CA TRP A 98 19.13 -14.55 -32.20
C TRP A 98 18.88 -15.66 -31.16
N ASP A 99 18.51 -15.32 -29.94
CA ASP A 99 18.28 -16.24 -28.81
C ASP A 99 16.81 -16.20 -28.39
N LYS A 100 16.01 -17.06 -29.05
CA LYS A 100 14.55 -17.03 -28.98
C LYS A 100 13.99 -17.04 -27.53
N PRO A 101 14.42 -17.92 -26.61
CA PRO A 101 13.95 -17.88 -25.22
C PRO A 101 14.18 -16.54 -24.52
N PHE A 102 15.35 -15.93 -24.70
CA PHE A 102 15.65 -14.62 -24.08
C PHE A 102 14.90 -13.48 -24.77
N ASN A 103 14.69 -13.58 -26.08
CA ASN A 103 13.91 -12.62 -26.84
C ASN A 103 12.44 -12.57 -26.42
N GLU A 104 11.80 -13.73 -26.27
CA GLU A 104 10.41 -13.82 -25.79
C GLU A 104 10.25 -13.19 -24.39
N LEU A 105 11.23 -13.38 -23.51
CA LEU A 105 11.27 -12.75 -22.19
C LEU A 105 11.43 -11.23 -22.28
N ALA A 106 12.35 -10.74 -23.13
CA ALA A 106 12.55 -9.32 -23.36
C ALA A 106 11.28 -8.64 -23.92
N GLU A 107 10.61 -9.28 -24.88
CA GLU A 107 9.33 -8.80 -25.44
C GLU A 107 8.20 -8.80 -24.40
N MET A 108 8.16 -9.78 -23.51
CA MET A 108 7.22 -9.81 -22.40
C MET A 108 7.42 -8.59 -21.48
N TYR A 109 8.66 -8.30 -21.08
CA TYR A 109 8.97 -7.15 -20.22
C TYR A 109 8.69 -5.82 -20.91
N HIS A 110 9.05 -5.68 -22.19
CA HIS A 110 8.75 -4.47 -22.96
C HIS A 110 7.24 -4.18 -22.99
N ARG A 111 6.43 -5.18 -23.35
CA ARG A 111 4.96 -5.06 -23.32
C ARG A 111 4.42 -4.74 -21.92
N ARG A 112 4.98 -5.36 -20.89
CA ARG A 112 4.58 -5.09 -19.49
C ARG A 112 4.85 -3.64 -19.10
N PHE A 113 6.04 -3.11 -19.38
CA PHE A 113 6.38 -1.72 -19.02
C PHE A 113 5.55 -0.70 -19.82
N LEU A 114 5.23 -0.98 -21.09
CA LEU A 114 4.31 -0.17 -21.86
C LEU A 114 2.91 -0.14 -21.23
N ALA A 115 2.34 -1.29 -20.87
CA ALA A 115 1.04 -1.38 -20.22
C ALA A 115 1.01 -0.67 -18.85
N ILE A 116 2.10 -0.77 -18.09
CA ILE A 116 2.27 -0.04 -16.82
C ILE A 116 2.25 1.47 -17.07
N ARG A 117 2.98 1.95 -18.08
CA ARG A 117 3.00 3.37 -18.45
C ARG A 117 1.63 3.88 -18.86
N GLU A 118 0.89 3.10 -19.64
CA GLU A 118 -0.49 3.42 -20.04
C GLU A 118 -1.43 3.51 -18.83
N THR A 119 -1.34 2.55 -17.90
CA THR A 119 -2.17 2.56 -16.67
C THR A 119 -1.83 3.75 -15.77
N HIS A 120 -0.54 4.02 -15.58
CA HIS A 120 -0.08 5.17 -14.80
C HIS A 120 -0.56 6.50 -15.38
N ALA A 121 -0.55 6.63 -16.71
CA ALA A 121 -1.07 7.80 -17.40
C ALA A 121 -2.60 7.90 -17.28
N ALA A 122 -3.32 6.78 -17.44
CA ALA A 122 -4.78 6.73 -17.36
C ALA A 122 -5.32 7.16 -15.98
N CYS A 123 -4.57 6.88 -14.90
CA CYS A 123 -4.93 7.35 -13.57
C CYS A 123 -4.39 8.76 -13.24
N GLY A 124 -3.92 9.52 -14.23
CA GLY A 124 -3.38 10.87 -14.04
C GLY A 124 -2.17 10.91 -13.10
N LYS A 125 -1.38 9.82 -13.04
CA LYS A 125 -0.23 9.64 -12.13
C LYS A 125 -0.59 9.63 -10.65
N ASN A 126 -1.88 9.63 -10.31
CA ASN A 126 -2.36 9.65 -8.94
C ASN A 126 -2.90 8.28 -8.52
N LEU A 127 -1.98 7.40 -8.10
CA LEU A 127 -2.31 6.05 -7.67
C LEU A 127 -3.19 6.04 -6.40
N VAL A 128 -3.04 7.03 -5.52
CA VAL A 128 -3.89 7.16 -4.32
C VAL A 128 -5.35 7.36 -4.72
N ALA A 129 -5.62 8.26 -5.67
CA ALA A 129 -6.96 8.47 -6.23
C ALA A 129 -7.47 7.24 -6.99
N ALA A 130 -6.58 6.53 -7.71
CA ALA A 130 -6.93 5.30 -8.42
C ALA A 130 -7.44 4.20 -7.46
N PHE A 131 -6.77 3.99 -6.32
CA PHE A 131 -7.24 3.07 -5.28
C PHE A 131 -8.51 3.59 -4.60
N ALA A 132 -8.62 4.90 -4.36
CA ALA A 132 -9.81 5.51 -3.75
C ALA A 132 -11.08 5.23 -4.56
N ARG A 133 -10.99 5.19 -5.90
CA ARG A 133 -12.11 4.80 -6.78
C ARG A 133 -12.65 3.41 -6.42
N PHE A 134 -11.78 2.42 -6.21
CA PHE A 134 -12.20 1.08 -5.80
C PHE A 134 -12.77 1.04 -4.38
N GLN A 135 -12.33 1.96 -3.51
CA GLN A 135 -12.93 2.14 -2.20
C GLN A 135 -14.35 2.70 -2.28
N GLU A 136 -14.62 3.61 -3.22
CA GLU A 136 -15.97 4.12 -3.50
C GLU A 136 -16.91 3.05 -4.06
N LEU A 137 -16.38 2.17 -4.91
CA LEU A 137 -17.12 1.02 -5.45
C LEU A 137 -17.38 -0.09 -4.41
N GLY A 138 -16.71 -0.04 -3.26
CA GLY A 138 -16.87 -1.02 -2.19
C GLY A 138 -16.19 -2.37 -2.44
N THR A 139 -15.33 -2.46 -3.46
CA THR A 139 -14.50 -3.65 -3.75
C THR A 139 -13.17 -3.62 -2.97
N LEU A 140 -12.76 -2.44 -2.49
CA LEU A 140 -11.58 -2.25 -1.65
C LEU A 140 -11.94 -1.55 -0.34
N GLU A 141 -11.40 -2.01 0.77
CA GLU A 141 -11.34 -1.23 2.01
C GLU A 141 -9.91 -0.74 2.20
N ILE A 142 -9.69 0.59 2.18
CA ILE A 142 -8.39 1.16 2.46
C ILE A 142 -8.31 1.52 3.94
N ILE A 143 -7.29 1.02 4.64
CA ILE A 143 -7.03 1.35 6.04
C ILE A 143 -5.74 2.15 6.20
N THR A 144 -5.62 2.86 7.33
CA THR A 144 -4.43 3.65 7.65
C THR A 144 -3.42 2.85 8.48
N CYS A 145 -2.32 3.49 8.86
CA CYS A 145 -1.28 3.00 9.77
C CYS A 145 -0.77 4.17 10.62
N ALA A 146 0.06 3.95 11.62
CA ALA A 146 0.77 5.04 12.31
C ALA A 146 1.53 5.94 11.32
N ALA A 147 1.58 7.25 11.59
CA ALA A 147 2.08 8.29 10.68
C ALA A 147 3.42 7.95 10.00
N THR A 148 4.38 7.41 10.75
CA THR A 148 5.70 7.03 10.24
C THR A 148 5.99 5.54 10.42
N HIS A 149 4.95 4.72 10.55
CA HIS A 149 5.08 3.29 10.87
C HIS A 149 5.90 3.03 12.16
N ALA A 150 5.78 3.92 13.15
CA ALA A 150 6.54 3.79 14.39
C ALA A 150 6.08 2.57 15.21
N LEU A 151 7.02 1.77 15.73
CA LEU A 151 6.74 0.69 16.68
C LEU A 151 6.14 1.26 17.98
N LEU A 152 4.80 1.31 18.04
CA LEU A 152 4.06 1.98 19.10
C LEU A 152 4.40 1.49 20.52
N PRO A 153 4.67 0.20 20.79
CA PRO A 153 5.06 -0.24 22.13
C PRO A 153 6.36 0.40 22.62
N LEU A 154 7.30 0.73 21.72
CA LEU A 154 8.54 1.42 22.08
C LEU A 154 8.32 2.90 22.44
N LEU A 155 7.17 3.45 22.07
CA LEU A 155 6.75 4.82 22.40
C LEU A 155 5.80 4.86 23.61
N ALA A 156 5.44 3.72 24.20
CA ALA A 156 4.43 3.64 25.26
C ALA A 156 4.83 4.43 26.53
N GLY A 157 6.13 4.58 26.79
CA GLY A 157 6.65 5.44 27.85
C GLY A 157 6.39 6.95 27.63
N HIS A 158 5.92 7.34 26.44
CA HIS A 158 5.56 8.71 26.10
C HIS A 158 4.21 8.77 25.35
N PRO A 159 3.07 8.70 26.08
CA PRO A 159 1.73 8.66 25.48
C PRO A 159 1.43 9.75 24.44
N PRO A 160 1.92 11.01 24.57
CA PRO A 160 1.71 12.01 23.54
C PRO A 160 2.29 11.62 22.17
N SER A 161 3.39 10.85 22.12
CA SER A 161 3.98 10.37 20.86
C SER A 161 3.11 9.31 20.18
N VAL A 162 2.56 8.37 20.95
CA VAL A 162 1.61 7.36 20.44
C VAL A 162 0.37 8.05 19.88
N ARG A 163 -0.15 9.02 20.64
CA ARG A 163 -1.29 9.84 20.20
C ARG A 163 -1.00 10.62 18.93
N ALA A 164 0.15 11.28 18.83
CA ALA A 164 0.54 12.01 17.63
C ALA A 164 0.60 11.11 16.40
N GLN A 165 1.21 9.91 16.52
CA GLN A 165 1.31 8.95 15.41
C GLN A 165 -0.05 8.54 14.84
N ILE A 166 -1.06 8.32 15.70
CA ILE A 166 -2.41 7.90 15.29
C ILE A 166 -3.23 9.09 14.75
N MET A 167 -3.19 10.24 15.43
CA MET A 167 -4.02 11.39 15.04
C MET A 167 -3.53 12.03 13.73
N VAL A 168 -2.21 12.16 13.55
CA VAL A 168 -1.62 12.64 12.29
C VAL A 168 -1.97 11.68 11.14
N ALA A 169 -1.92 10.38 11.38
CA ALA A 169 -2.30 9.39 10.37
C ALA A 169 -3.77 9.47 9.97
N ARG A 170 -4.67 9.66 10.93
CA ARG A 170 -6.10 9.88 10.66
C ARG A 170 -6.31 11.11 9.79
N ASP A 171 -5.70 12.24 10.17
CA ASP A 171 -5.87 13.51 9.47
C ASP A 171 -5.29 13.45 8.05
N HIS A 172 -4.12 12.81 7.89
CA HIS A 172 -3.51 12.59 6.58
C HIS A 172 -4.32 11.63 5.70
N TYR A 173 -4.89 10.56 6.28
CA TYR A 173 -5.81 9.69 5.56
C TYR A 173 -7.02 10.49 5.06
N ARG A 174 -7.61 11.32 5.92
CA ARG A 174 -8.76 12.16 5.55
C ARG A 174 -8.43 13.13 4.43
N SER A 175 -7.23 13.72 4.44
CA SER A 175 -6.80 14.60 3.34
C SER A 175 -6.62 13.84 2.02
N CYS A 176 -6.21 12.58 2.06
CA CYS A 176 -5.99 11.75 0.86
C CYS A 176 -7.29 11.18 0.27
N PHE A 177 -8.23 10.74 1.13
CA PHE A 177 -9.40 9.94 0.72
C PHE A 177 -10.75 10.63 0.98
N GLY A 178 -10.75 11.85 1.54
CA GLY A 178 -11.97 12.64 1.80
C GLY A 178 -12.89 12.06 2.88
N ARG A 179 -12.46 11.05 3.63
CA ARG A 179 -13.22 10.37 4.70
C ARG A 179 -12.31 9.89 5.82
N ASP A 180 -12.87 9.60 6.99
CA ASP A 180 -12.09 9.05 8.11
C ASP A 180 -11.80 7.55 7.91
N PRO A 181 -10.62 7.06 8.31
CA PRO A 181 -10.29 5.64 8.23
C PRO A 181 -11.11 4.84 9.24
N ARG A 182 -11.66 3.69 8.82
CA ARG A 182 -12.39 2.78 9.72
C ARG A 182 -11.49 1.78 10.42
N GLY A 183 -10.42 1.34 9.77
CA GLY A 183 -9.45 0.40 10.31
C GLY A 183 -8.04 0.98 10.35
N ILE A 184 -7.17 0.34 11.12
CA ILE A 184 -5.74 0.64 11.16
C ILE A 184 -4.91 -0.65 11.18
N TRP A 185 -3.82 -0.65 10.43
CA TRP A 185 -2.72 -1.58 10.64
C TRP A 185 -1.80 -1.01 11.72
N LEU A 186 -1.66 -1.68 12.86
CA LEU A 186 -0.65 -1.30 13.84
C LEU A 186 0.73 -1.69 13.28
N PRO A 187 1.74 -0.81 13.28
CA PRO A 187 3.09 -1.14 12.82
C PRO A 187 3.57 -2.46 13.42
N GLU A 188 3.96 -3.40 12.56
CA GLU A 188 4.36 -4.77 12.92
C GLU A 188 3.33 -5.57 13.73
N CYS A 189 2.03 -5.25 13.61
CA CYS A 189 0.96 -5.78 14.47
C CYS A 189 1.29 -5.61 15.96
N ALA A 190 2.14 -4.63 16.30
CA ALA A 190 2.71 -4.46 17.62
C ALA A 190 1.70 -3.73 18.52
N TYR A 191 0.84 -4.51 19.16
CA TYR A 191 -0.12 -4.03 20.13
C TYR A 191 0.56 -3.62 21.44
N VAL A 192 0.08 -2.55 22.06
CA VAL A 192 0.40 -2.17 23.43
C VAL A 192 -0.88 -1.81 24.16
N ASP A 193 -1.00 -2.26 25.40
CA ASP A 193 -2.14 -1.94 26.25
C ASP A 193 -2.27 -0.43 26.45
N GLY A 194 -3.48 0.11 26.30
CA GLY A 194 -3.75 1.54 26.32
C GLY A 194 -3.80 2.21 24.94
N VAL A 195 -3.42 1.53 23.85
CA VAL A 195 -3.47 2.11 22.49
C VAL A 195 -4.91 2.29 22.01
N GLU A 196 -5.82 1.40 22.42
CA GLU A 196 -7.24 1.40 22.08
C GLU A 196 -7.97 2.70 22.42
N LYS A 197 -7.60 3.40 23.50
CA LYS A 197 -8.15 4.71 23.90
C LYS A 197 -7.86 5.75 22.84
N VAL A 198 -6.64 5.75 22.30
CA VAL A 198 -6.24 6.65 21.22
C VAL A 198 -6.93 6.25 19.92
N LEU A 199 -7.06 4.95 19.64
CA LEU A 199 -7.81 4.48 18.47
C LEU A 199 -9.28 4.90 18.52
N GLN A 200 -9.91 4.81 19.70
CA GLN A 200 -11.28 5.27 19.95
C GLN A 200 -11.41 6.78 19.77
N GLU A 201 -10.46 7.56 20.31
CA GLU A 201 -10.40 9.01 20.10
C GLU A 201 -10.30 9.37 18.61
N ALA A 202 -9.54 8.59 17.84
CA ALA A 202 -9.39 8.74 16.39
C ALA A 202 -10.57 8.18 15.58
N ASN A 203 -11.61 7.65 16.24
CA ASN A 203 -12.77 7.00 15.61
C ASN A 203 -12.42 5.74 14.77
N ILE A 204 -11.30 5.10 15.07
CA ILE A 204 -10.86 3.85 14.44
C ILE A 204 -11.62 2.68 15.09
N ARG A 205 -12.21 1.83 14.26
CA ARG A 205 -13.17 0.81 14.65
C ARG A 205 -12.59 -0.58 14.78
N TRP A 206 -11.47 -0.85 14.12
CA TRP A 206 -10.82 -2.15 14.16
C TRP A 206 -9.34 -2.03 13.83
N PHE A 207 -8.56 -3.00 14.28
CA PHE A 207 -7.15 -3.16 13.94
C PHE A 207 -6.81 -4.65 13.86
N ILE A 208 -5.60 -4.95 13.38
CA ILE A 208 -5.08 -6.32 13.31
C ILE A 208 -3.94 -6.46 14.31
N THR A 209 -3.89 -7.61 14.97
CA THR A 209 -2.82 -8.03 15.87
C THR A 209 -2.41 -9.45 15.56
N ASP A 210 -1.26 -9.87 16.08
CA ASP A 210 -0.75 -11.23 15.87
C ASP A 210 -1.59 -12.29 16.61
N THR A 211 -1.53 -13.52 16.11
CA THR A 211 -2.18 -14.69 16.70
C THR A 211 -1.88 -14.84 18.19
N HIS A 212 -0.64 -14.61 18.63
CA HIS A 212 -0.29 -14.73 20.04
C HIS A 212 -1.01 -13.67 20.91
N GLY A 213 -1.24 -12.47 20.38
CA GLY A 213 -1.97 -11.39 21.06
C GLY A 213 -3.43 -11.75 21.34
N VAL A 214 -4.04 -12.58 20.48
CA VAL A 214 -5.39 -13.13 20.66
C VAL A 214 -5.38 -14.35 21.57
N LEU A 215 -4.51 -15.34 21.30
CA LEU A 215 -4.54 -16.63 21.99
C LEU A 215 -4.07 -16.56 23.44
N HIS A 216 -3.26 -15.56 23.80
CA HIS A 216 -2.78 -15.32 25.17
C HIS A 216 -3.54 -14.21 25.90
N ALA A 217 -4.60 -13.65 25.31
CA ALA A 217 -5.44 -12.68 25.99
C ALA A 217 -6.14 -13.28 27.22
N ASN A 218 -6.49 -12.42 28.17
CA ASN A 218 -7.22 -12.79 29.37
C ASN A 218 -8.53 -11.98 29.48
N PRO A 219 -9.71 -12.61 29.38
CA PRO A 219 -9.93 -14.04 29.11
C PRO A 219 -9.57 -14.43 27.67
N ARG A 220 -9.27 -15.72 27.45
CA ARG A 220 -8.98 -16.24 26.11
C ARG A 220 -10.25 -16.24 25.24
N PRO A 221 -10.21 -15.70 24.00
CA PRO A 221 -11.35 -15.68 23.09
C PRO A 221 -11.84 -17.09 22.74
N ARG A 222 -13.16 -17.30 22.86
CA ARG A 222 -13.82 -18.61 22.63
C ARG A 222 -13.57 -19.18 21.24
N TYR A 223 -13.55 -18.33 20.22
CA TYR A 223 -13.41 -18.73 18.81
C TYR A 223 -11.97 -18.57 18.29
N GLY A 224 -10.99 -18.35 19.17
CA GLY A 224 -9.60 -18.14 18.79
C GLY A 224 -9.45 -16.98 17.80
N VAL A 225 -8.68 -17.20 16.74
CA VAL A 225 -8.43 -16.22 15.65
C VAL A 225 -9.45 -16.28 14.52
N PHE A 226 -10.49 -17.11 14.63
CA PHE A 226 -11.48 -17.32 13.56
C PHE A 226 -12.70 -16.40 13.67
N ALA A 227 -12.73 -15.50 14.66
CA ALA A 227 -13.75 -14.47 14.82
C ALA A 227 -13.13 -13.19 15.42
N PRO A 228 -13.63 -11.99 15.07
CA PRO A 228 -13.25 -10.75 15.75
C PRO A 228 -13.71 -10.75 17.21
N ILE A 229 -13.04 -9.96 18.05
CA ILE A 229 -13.30 -9.77 19.49
C ILE A 229 -14.11 -8.49 19.71
#